data_AF-W4KLH9-F1
#
_entry.id   AF-W4KLH9-F1
#
_cell.length_a   1.000
_cell.length_b   1.000
_cell.length_c   1.000
_cell.angle_alpha   90.00
_cell.angle_beta   90.00
_cell.angle_gamma   90.00
#
_symmetry.space_group_name_H-M   'P 1'
#
loop_
_entity.id
_entity.type
_entity.pdbx_description
1 polymer ?
#
loop_
_entity_poly.entity_id
_entity_poly.type
_entity_poly.pdbx_seq_one_letter_code
_entity_poly.pdbx_strand_id
1 'polypeptide(L)'
;AISNIKHCLVTNELASEARIEPCYLLNQRLWDNKEMLTRLEWHWGMKYSSLELDVEANRIYLRQDLLESFDSNRWLLLPPPEMRKATTAHRDGSCFHLSSKIHLMILQLYEGAETFEYRLLPLRHGIESIDRFDQPNSIRTFSPAAEQSPTRYSNPFDTLPTLVSRAKPHFVICDSAAKLFHETTSGPSGLARM
;
A
#
# COMPACT_ATOMS: atom_id res chain seq x y z
N ALA A 1 -25.87 -5.26 6.03
CA ALA A 1 -24.63 -4.89 5.32
C ALA A 1 -23.46 -5.54 6.05
N ILE A 2 -22.57 -6.15 5.28
CA ILE A 2 -21.51 -7.06 5.68
C ILE A 2 -20.65 -6.41 6.77
N SER A 3 -20.47 -7.12 7.88
CA SER A 3 -19.64 -6.72 9.00
C SER A 3 -18.27 -6.29 8.51
N ASN A 4 -17.80 -5.16 9.04
CA ASN A 4 -16.53 -4.49 8.74
C ASN A 4 -15.35 -5.31 9.29
N ILE A 5 -15.27 -6.57 8.89
CA ILE A 5 -14.33 -7.55 9.45
C ILE A 5 -12.96 -7.23 8.89
N LYS A 6 -12.13 -6.67 9.76
CA LYS A 6 -10.73 -6.38 9.50
C LYS A 6 -9.98 -7.72 9.42
N HIS A 7 -9.35 -7.95 8.28
CA HIS A 7 -8.50 -9.10 8.02
C HIS A 7 -7.12 -8.63 7.57
N CYS A 8 -6.12 -9.49 7.70
CA CYS A 8 -4.78 -9.20 7.20
C CYS A 8 -4.82 -9.16 5.68
N LEU A 9 -4.36 -8.07 5.07
CA LEU A 9 -4.34 -7.88 3.61
C LEU A 9 -3.56 -9.00 2.89
N VAL A 10 -2.51 -9.51 3.53
CA VAL A 10 -1.55 -10.44 2.93
C VAL A 10 -1.92 -11.91 3.21
N THR A 11 -2.38 -12.26 4.42
CA THR A 11 -2.70 -13.65 4.79
C THR A 11 -4.19 -13.99 4.72
N ASN A 12 -5.07 -12.99 4.63
CA ASN A 12 -6.53 -13.11 4.77
C ASN A 12 -7.04 -13.62 6.14
N GLU A 13 -6.16 -13.74 7.13
CA GLU A 13 -6.56 -14.09 8.50
C GLU A 13 -7.45 -13.02 9.11
N LEU A 14 -8.39 -13.43 9.97
CA LEU A 14 -9.29 -12.51 10.68
C LEU A 14 -8.67 -12.01 11.98
N ALA A 15 -9.12 -10.85 12.45
CA ALA A 15 -8.72 -10.29 13.74
C ALA A 15 -9.06 -11.20 14.95
N SER A 16 -9.93 -12.19 14.77
CA SER A 16 -10.23 -13.22 15.78
C SER A 16 -9.20 -14.33 15.87
N GLU A 17 -8.39 -14.53 14.83
CA GLU A 17 -7.42 -15.63 14.72
C GLU A 17 -5.98 -15.16 14.89
N ALA A 18 -5.70 -13.93 14.46
CA ALA A 18 -4.37 -13.33 14.56
C ALA A 18 -4.47 -11.88 15.05
N ARG A 19 -3.39 -11.42 15.69
CA ARG A 19 -3.24 -10.00 16.07
C ARG A 19 -3.01 -9.17 14.81
N ILE A 20 -4.07 -8.47 14.39
CA ILE A 20 -4.07 -7.61 13.21
C ILE A 20 -4.15 -6.16 13.64
N GLU A 21 -3.21 -5.36 13.13
CA GLU A 21 -3.06 -3.95 13.47
C GLU A 21 -3.16 -3.08 12.21
N PRO A 22 -3.69 -1.85 12.33
CA PRO A 22 -3.68 -0.89 11.24
C PRO A 22 -2.27 -0.34 11.01
N CYS A 23 -1.81 -0.39 9.78
CA CYS A 23 -0.60 0.26 9.30
C CYS A 23 -0.98 1.47 8.45
N TYR A 24 -0.42 2.64 8.77
CA TYR A 24 -0.60 3.86 7.98
C TYR A 24 0.47 3.93 6.90
N LEU A 25 0.04 4.02 5.64
CA LEU A 25 0.95 4.15 4.50
C LEU A 25 1.73 5.46 4.54
N LEU A 26 1.02 6.57 4.79
CA LEU A 26 1.67 7.81 5.22
C LEU A 26 1.83 7.79 6.74
N ASN A 27 3.05 7.46 7.19
CA ASN A 27 3.39 7.27 8.60
C ASN A 27 2.96 8.47 9.47
N GLN A 28 2.39 8.16 10.64
CA GLN A 28 1.93 9.15 11.63
C GLN A 28 3.00 10.16 12.05
N ARG A 29 4.28 9.76 12.08
CA ARG A 29 5.40 10.67 12.40
C ARG A 29 5.53 11.83 11.42
N LEU A 30 4.96 11.71 10.22
CA LEU A 30 5.02 12.74 9.19
C LEU A 30 3.81 13.69 9.24
N TRP A 31 2.83 13.44 10.10
CA TRP A 31 1.57 14.21 10.13
C TRP A 31 1.77 15.63 10.68
N ASP A 32 2.81 15.85 11.49
CA ASP A 32 3.14 17.18 12.00
C ASP A 32 3.93 18.03 10.98
N ASN A 33 4.44 17.42 9.90
CA ASN A 33 5.23 18.12 8.90
C ASN A 33 4.33 18.82 7.87
N LYS A 34 3.84 20.01 8.24
CA LYS A 34 2.94 20.82 7.41
C LYS A 34 3.51 21.13 6.03
N GLU A 35 4.81 21.42 5.92
CA GLU A 35 5.44 21.72 4.63
C GLU A 35 5.38 20.52 3.68
N MET A 36 5.72 19.33 4.19
CA MET A 36 5.62 18.09 3.42
C MET A 36 4.17 17.80 3.01
N LEU A 37 3.21 17.94 3.93
CA LEU A 37 1.80 17.71 3.64
C LEU A 37 1.26 18.67 2.58
N THR A 38 1.60 19.96 2.65
CA THR A 38 1.22 20.95 1.63
C THR A 38 1.82 20.61 0.27
N ARG A 39 3.05 20.10 0.21
CA ARG A 39 3.66 19.64 -1.04
C ARG A 39 2.94 18.43 -1.62
N LEU A 40 2.52 17.48 -0.77
CA LEU A 40 1.73 16.33 -1.19
C LEU A 40 0.36 16.77 -1.72
N GLU A 41 -0.33 17.66 -1.02
CA GLU A 41 -1.60 18.24 -1.48
C GLU A 41 -1.47 18.88 -2.85
N TRP A 42 -0.44 19.71 -3.03
CA TRP A 42 -0.16 20.35 -4.32
C TRP A 42 0.10 19.31 -5.42
N HIS A 43 0.94 18.32 -5.13
CA HIS A 43 1.29 17.25 -6.07
C HIS A 43 0.07 16.40 -6.47
N TRP A 44 -0.90 16.26 -5.56
CA TRP A 44 -2.09 15.43 -5.75
C TRP A 44 -3.31 16.18 -6.27
N GLY A 45 -3.18 17.46 -6.64
CA GLY A 45 -4.36 18.16 -7.12
C GLY A 45 -5.24 18.75 -6.02
N MET A 46 -4.91 18.57 -4.74
CA MET A 46 -5.81 18.79 -3.61
C MET A 46 -5.86 20.26 -3.18
N LYS A 47 -6.95 20.65 -2.51
CA LYS A 47 -7.06 21.97 -1.90
C LYS A 47 -6.09 22.03 -0.70
N TYR A 48 -5.62 23.23 -0.41
CA TYR A 48 -4.79 23.47 0.77
C TYR A 48 -5.50 23.03 2.06
N SER A 49 -4.78 22.29 2.91
CA SER A 49 -5.28 21.77 4.19
C SER A 49 -6.54 20.91 4.06
N SER A 50 -6.66 20.15 2.97
CA SER A 50 -7.77 19.21 2.74
C SER A 50 -7.35 17.74 2.76
N LEU A 51 -6.06 17.46 2.95
CA LEU A 51 -5.56 16.10 3.08
C LEU A 51 -5.95 15.48 4.42
N GLU A 52 -6.84 14.50 4.37
CA GLU A 52 -7.22 13.68 5.51
C GLU A 52 -6.29 12.46 5.63
N LEU A 53 -5.63 12.32 6.78
CA LEU A 53 -4.63 11.26 7.02
C LEU A 53 -5.17 10.10 7.84
N ASP A 54 -6.17 10.35 8.69
CA ASP A 54 -6.78 9.35 9.58
C ASP A 54 -7.98 8.65 8.93
N VAL A 55 -7.78 8.13 7.72
CA VAL A 55 -8.84 7.55 6.87
C VAL A 55 -8.48 6.13 6.44
N GLU A 56 -9.49 5.32 6.12
CA GLU A 56 -9.27 3.95 5.58
C GLU A 56 -8.49 3.97 4.26
N ALA A 57 -8.54 5.09 3.52
CA ALA A 57 -7.74 5.32 2.33
C ALA A 57 -6.22 5.36 2.59
N ASN A 58 -5.78 5.63 3.83
CA ASN A 58 -4.38 5.66 4.22
C ASN A 58 -3.99 4.43 5.08
N ARG A 59 -4.92 3.48 5.29
CA ARG A 59 -4.72 2.32 6.16
C ARG A 59 -4.69 1.01 5.38
N ILE A 60 -3.80 0.13 5.79
CA ILE A 60 -3.85 -1.30 5.49
C ILE A 60 -3.86 -2.07 6.81
N TYR A 61 -4.37 -3.29 6.81
CA TYR A 61 -4.40 -4.13 8.00
C TYR A 61 -3.43 -5.28 7.81
N LEU A 62 -2.50 -5.45 8.75
CA LEU A 62 -1.45 -6.45 8.68
C LEU A 62 -1.40 -7.23 9.99
N ARG A 63 -1.01 -8.51 9.89
CA ARG A 63 -0.61 -9.30 11.06
C ARG A 63 0.68 -8.71 11.66
N GLN A 64 0.88 -8.87 12.96
CA GLN A 64 1.99 -8.25 13.68
C GLN A 64 3.38 -8.50 13.05
N ASP A 65 3.71 -9.74 12.67
CA ASP A 65 4.98 -10.09 12.01
C ASP A 65 5.15 -9.38 10.65
N LEU A 66 4.07 -9.29 9.88
CA LEU A 66 4.04 -8.61 8.60
C LEU A 66 4.13 -7.09 8.77
N LEU A 67 3.52 -6.54 9.81
CA LEU A 67 3.65 -5.14 10.18
C LEU A 67 5.10 -4.80 10.50
N GLU A 68 5.75 -5.57 11.38
CA GLU A 68 7.17 -5.39 11.72
C GLU A 68 8.06 -5.49 10.49
N SER A 69 7.76 -6.43 9.58
CA SER A 69 8.49 -6.56 8.31
C SER A 69 8.27 -5.39 7.35
N PHE A 70 7.06 -4.81 7.34
CA PHE A 70 6.71 -3.67 6.51
C PHE A 70 7.39 -2.38 7.01
N ASP A 71 7.40 -2.16 8.32
CA ASP A 71 8.06 -1.03 8.98
C ASP A 71 9.60 -1.13 8.87
N SER A 72 10.13 -2.36 8.80
CA SER A 72 11.57 -2.61 8.57
C SER A 72 11.97 -2.51 7.10
N ASN A 73 11.10 -1.99 6.22
CA ASN A 73 11.34 -1.83 4.79
C ASN A 73 11.77 -3.13 4.08
N ARG A 74 11.24 -4.30 4.49
CA ARG A 74 11.58 -5.60 3.85
C ARG A 74 10.78 -5.87 2.57
N TRP A 75 9.67 -5.18 2.39
CA TRP A 75 8.81 -5.30 1.22
C TRP A 75 7.93 -4.05 1.07
N LEU A 76 7.30 -3.90 -0.09
CA LEU A 76 6.39 -2.82 -0.40
C LEU A 76 5.20 -3.29 -1.24
N LEU A 77 4.19 -2.43 -1.35
CA LEU A 77 3.02 -2.66 -2.20
C LEU A 77 3.15 -1.82 -3.47
N LEU A 78 2.99 -2.42 -4.65
CA LEU A 78 2.90 -1.66 -5.90
C LEU A 78 1.52 -1.75 -6.53
N PRO A 79 0.94 -0.61 -6.93
CA PRO A 79 -0.23 -0.60 -7.81
C PRO A 79 0.09 -1.24 -9.18
N PRO A 80 -0.95 -1.66 -9.92
CA PRO A 80 -0.84 -2.10 -11.31
C PRO A 80 -0.07 -1.09 -12.18
N PRO A 81 0.61 -1.55 -13.25
CA PRO A 81 1.37 -0.68 -14.13
C PRO A 81 0.52 0.45 -14.71
N GLU A 82 -0.74 0.18 -15.03
CA GLU A 82 -1.66 1.19 -15.58
C GLU A 82 -1.93 2.32 -14.57
N MET A 83 -2.15 2.00 -13.30
CA MET A 83 -2.34 2.99 -12.24
C MET A 83 -1.06 3.83 -12.01
N ARG A 84 0.12 3.20 -12.09
CA ARG A 84 1.41 3.91 -11.99
C ARG A 84 1.65 4.84 -13.17
N LYS A 85 1.30 4.42 -14.39
CA LYS A 85 1.37 5.26 -15.59
C LYS A 85 0.40 6.43 -15.49
N ALA A 86 -0.84 6.20 -15.05
CA ALA A 86 -1.86 7.23 -14.90
C ALA A 86 -1.45 8.31 -13.88
N THR A 87 -0.90 7.89 -12.73
CA THR A 87 -0.38 8.83 -11.71
C THR A 87 0.86 9.60 -12.19
N THR A 88 1.74 8.97 -12.99
CA THR A 88 2.88 9.65 -13.61
C THR A 88 2.42 10.66 -14.67
N ALA A 89 1.47 10.27 -15.53
CA ALA A 89 0.90 11.15 -16.54
C ALA A 89 0.14 12.33 -15.92
N HIS A 90 -0.54 12.11 -14.79
CA HIS A 90 -1.17 13.16 -14.00
C HIS A 90 -0.14 14.18 -13.48
N ARG A 91 0.99 13.69 -12.93
CA ARG A 91 2.11 14.55 -12.54
C ARG A 91 2.63 15.35 -13.73
N ASP A 92 2.92 14.69 -14.84
CA ASP A 92 3.54 15.35 -16.00
C ASP A 92 2.56 16.36 -16.62
N GLY A 93 1.28 16.03 -16.74
CA GLY A 93 0.23 16.97 -17.18
C GLY A 93 0.05 18.17 -16.24
N SER A 94 0.21 17.97 -14.93
CA SER A 94 0.19 19.04 -13.92
C SER A 94 1.44 19.94 -13.99
N CYS A 95 2.61 19.39 -14.35
CA CYS A 95 3.86 20.14 -14.47
C CYS A 95 4.03 20.92 -15.78
N PHE A 96 3.39 20.52 -16.89
CA PHE A 96 3.66 21.09 -18.22
C PHE A 96 2.63 22.09 -18.77
N HIS A 97 1.47 22.30 -18.13
CA HIS A 97 0.46 23.25 -18.61
C HIS A 97 0.33 24.51 -17.75
N LEU A 98 1.15 25.52 -18.07
CA LEU A 98 1.08 26.88 -17.50
C LEU A 98 -0.08 27.74 -18.04
N SER A 99 -1.07 27.17 -18.75
CA SER A 99 -2.02 28.00 -19.51
C SER A 99 -3.47 27.53 -19.64
N SER A 100 -3.93 26.43 -19.03
CA SER A 100 -5.37 26.08 -19.05
C SER A 100 -5.82 25.20 -17.87
N LYS A 101 -6.07 25.83 -16.72
CA LYS A 101 -7.22 25.66 -15.81
C LYS A 101 -7.86 24.28 -15.54
N ILE A 102 -7.17 23.15 -15.58
CA ILE A 102 -7.66 21.92 -14.92
C ILE A 102 -6.52 21.26 -14.16
N HIS A 103 -6.32 21.71 -12.92
CA HIS A 103 -5.62 20.91 -11.91
C HIS A 103 -6.53 19.72 -11.58
N LEU A 104 -6.44 18.64 -12.35
CA LEU A 104 -7.22 17.44 -12.10
C LEU A 104 -6.86 16.93 -10.71
N MET A 105 -7.86 16.64 -9.87
CA MET A 105 -7.60 16.05 -8.56
C MET A 105 -7.19 14.59 -8.76
N ILE A 106 -6.18 14.10 -8.03
CA ILE A 106 -5.74 12.70 -8.13
C ILE A 106 -6.89 11.71 -7.90
N LEU A 107 -7.88 12.10 -7.08
CA LEU A 107 -9.06 11.30 -6.79
C LEU A 107 -9.95 11.07 -8.02
N GLN A 108 -9.92 11.97 -9.00
CA GLN A 108 -10.68 11.81 -10.25
C GLN A 108 -10.12 10.68 -11.12
N LEU A 109 -8.83 10.36 -11.01
CA LEU A 109 -8.21 9.23 -11.70
C LEU A 109 -8.78 7.88 -11.27
N TYR A 110 -9.42 7.84 -10.10
CA TYR A 110 -9.96 6.61 -9.55
C TYR A 110 -11.40 6.35 -9.97
N GLU A 111 -12.07 7.28 -10.67
CA GLU A 111 -13.42 7.11 -11.21
C GLU A 111 -14.46 6.62 -10.17
N GLY A 112 -14.28 7.00 -8.91
CA GLY A 112 -15.15 6.56 -7.80
C GLY A 112 -14.85 5.17 -7.24
N ALA A 113 -13.79 4.49 -7.71
CA ALA A 113 -13.38 3.19 -7.18
C ALA A 113 -13.08 3.24 -5.67
N GLU A 114 -13.67 2.30 -4.93
CA GLU A 114 -13.48 2.16 -3.49
C GLU A 114 -12.31 1.24 -3.12
N THR A 115 -11.99 0.29 -4.00
CA THR A 115 -10.94 -0.71 -3.79
C THR A 115 -9.94 -0.69 -4.94
N PHE A 116 -8.72 -1.07 -4.61
CA PHE A 116 -7.59 -1.05 -5.52
C PHE A 116 -6.76 -2.30 -5.35
N GLU A 117 -6.18 -2.71 -6.46
CA GLU A 117 -5.30 -3.86 -6.56
C GLU A 117 -3.86 -3.47 -6.29
N TYR A 118 -3.11 -4.38 -5.66
CA TYR A 118 -1.71 -4.22 -5.32
C TYR A 118 -0.96 -5.53 -5.45
N ARG A 119 0.32 -5.45 -5.81
CA ARG A 119 1.25 -6.57 -5.75
C ARG A 119 2.26 -6.35 -4.62
N LEU A 120 2.53 -7.41 -3.86
CA LEU A 120 3.62 -7.41 -2.90
C LEU A 120 4.93 -7.59 -3.65
N LEU A 121 5.92 -6.76 -3.32
CA LEU A 121 7.27 -6.93 -3.83
C LEU A 121 8.26 -7.00 -2.67
N PRO A 122 9.03 -8.11 -2.57
CA PRO A 122 10.10 -8.20 -1.60
C PRO A 122 11.25 -7.27 -1.98
N LEU A 123 11.84 -6.64 -0.98
CA LEU A 123 13.07 -5.85 -1.09
C LEU A 123 14.28 -6.74 -0.72
N ARG A 124 15.51 -6.20 -0.67
CA ARG A 124 16.76 -7.00 -0.67
C ARG A 124 16.85 -8.06 0.43
N HIS A 125 16.27 -7.78 1.58
CA HIS A 125 16.35 -8.66 2.74
C HIS A 125 15.29 -9.76 2.71
N GLY A 126 14.41 -9.74 1.71
CA GLY A 126 13.30 -10.66 1.53
C GLY A 126 12.35 -10.66 2.72
N ILE A 127 11.26 -11.39 2.57
CA ILE A 127 10.48 -11.86 3.70
C ILE A 127 10.36 -13.37 3.59
N GLU A 128 10.06 -14.00 4.72
CA GLU A 128 9.79 -15.43 4.77
C GLU A 128 8.54 -15.77 3.94
N SER A 129 8.33 -17.07 3.72
CA SER A 129 7.15 -17.53 3.01
C SER A 129 5.87 -17.03 3.69
N ILE A 130 4.89 -16.66 2.88
CA ILE A 130 3.58 -16.21 3.34
C ILE A 130 2.61 -17.37 3.21
N ASP A 131 2.01 -17.75 4.33
CA ASP A 131 0.86 -18.65 4.34
C ASP A 131 -0.42 -17.81 4.22
N ARG A 132 -1.16 -17.97 3.13
CA ARG A 132 -2.37 -17.17 2.83
C ARG A 132 -3.58 -18.08 2.61
N PHE A 133 -4.70 -17.69 3.21
CA PHE A 133 -6.00 -18.35 3.02
C PHE A 133 -6.72 -17.78 1.80
N ASP A 134 -7.38 -18.65 1.02
CA ASP A 134 -8.05 -18.25 -0.23
C ASP A 134 -9.32 -17.41 0.01
N GLN A 135 -9.95 -17.53 1.18
CA GLN A 135 -11.11 -16.72 1.58
C GLN A 135 -10.93 -16.11 2.98
N PRO A 136 -11.44 -14.87 3.21
CA PRO A 136 -11.57 -14.34 4.56
C PRO A 136 -12.58 -15.21 5.32
N ASN A 137 -12.20 -15.68 6.52
CA ASN A 137 -12.91 -16.75 7.23
C ASN A 137 -14.36 -16.43 7.65
N SER A 138 -14.89 -15.25 7.34
CA SER A 138 -16.29 -14.89 7.59
C SER A 138 -17.28 -15.69 6.74
N ILE A 139 -16.81 -16.34 5.67
CA ILE A 139 -17.58 -17.30 4.85
C ILE A 139 -17.09 -18.73 5.10
N ARG A 140 -16.54 -19.04 6.28
CA ARG A 140 -16.44 -20.44 6.74
C ARG A 140 -17.85 -20.94 7.04
N THR A 141 -18.60 -21.18 5.96
CA THR A 141 -19.80 -22.01 5.99
C THR A 141 -19.36 -23.33 6.60
N PHE A 142 -20.09 -23.80 7.60
CA PHE A 142 -19.87 -25.04 8.32
C PHE A 142 -19.95 -26.26 7.38
N SER A 143 -19.02 -26.40 6.45
CA SER A 143 -18.83 -27.59 5.63
C SER A 143 -17.83 -28.47 6.37
N PRO A 144 -18.26 -29.61 6.95
CA PRO A 144 -17.45 -30.41 7.87
C PRO A 144 -16.42 -31.31 7.15
N ALA A 145 -15.91 -30.92 5.98
CA ALA A 145 -15.12 -31.82 5.12
C ALA A 145 -13.92 -31.20 4.38
N ALA A 146 -13.65 -29.90 4.53
CA ALA A 146 -12.44 -29.30 3.97
C ALA A 146 -11.83 -28.35 5.00
N GLU A 147 -10.87 -28.86 5.77
CA GLU A 147 -9.89 -27.99 6.43
C GLU A 147 -9.21 -27.18 5.31
N GLN A 148 -9.58 -25.90 5.17
CA GLN A 148 -8.89 -25.01 4.25
C GLN A 148 -7.49 -24.79 4.81
N SER A 149 -6.52 -25.54 4.27
CA SER A 149 -5.12 -25.32 4.54
C SER A 149 -4.68 -24.02 3.85
N PRO A 150 -3.85 -23.19 4.51
CA PRO A 150 -3.31 -22.02 3.86
C PRO A 150 -2.38 -22.44 2.72
N THR A 151 -2.43 -21.70 1.61
CA THR A 151 -1.49 -21.87 0.51
C THR A 151 -0.22 -21.10 0.84
N ARG A 152 0.93 -21.79 0.77
CA ARG A 152 2.24 -21.20 1.04
C ARG A 152 2.81 -20.57 -0.22
N TYR A 153 3.13 -19.28 -0.15
CA TYR A 153 3.77 -18.50 -1.19
C TYR A 153 5.19 -18.14 -0.79
N SER A 154 6.12 -18.12 -1.74
CA SER A 154 7.54 -17.82 -1.47
C SER A 154 8.07 -16.75 -2.41
N ASN A 155 9.10 -16.04 -1.96
CA ASN A 155 9.84 -15.02 -2.72
C ASN A 155 10.25 -15.57 -4.11
N PRO A 156 10.01 -14.85 -5.22
CA PRO A 156 9.55 -13.45 -5.38
C PRO A 156 8.05 -13.19 -5.33
N PHE A 157 7.26 -14.17 -4.93
CA PHE A 157 5.80 -14.07 -4.80
C PHE A 157 5.07 -13.86 -6.13
N ASP A 158 5.66 -14.33 -7.24
CA ASP A 158 5.04 -14.25 -8.58
C ASP A 158 3.69 -14.96 -8.66
N THR A 159 3.47 -15.96 -7.81
CA THR A 159 2.22 -16.73 -7.71
C THR A 159 1.26 -16.20 -6.64
N LEU A 160 1.68 -15.23 -5.81
CA LEU A 160 0.82 -14.64 -4.79
C LEU A 160 -0.31 -13.86 -5.47
N PRO A 161 -1.59 -14.12 -5.11
CA PRO A 161 -2.71 -13.39 -5.66
C PRO A 161 -2.60 -11.88 -5.41
N THR A 162 -3.17 -11.10 -6.32
CA THR A 162 -3.29 -9.66 -6.17
C THR A 162 -4.00 -9.32 -4.86
N LEU A 163 -3.42 -8.37 -4.13
CA LEU A 163 -3.95 -7.88 -2.86
C LEU A 163 -4.95 -6.78 -3.15
N VAL A 164 -6.15 -6.85 -2.56
CA VAL A 164 -7.20 -5.84 -2.75
C VAL A 164 -7.39 -5.06 -1.46
N SER A 165 -7.25 -3.73 -1.53
CA SER A 165 -7.38 -2.84 -0.37
C SER A 165 -8.14 -1.56 -0.72
N ARG A 166 -8.73 -0.93 0.30
CA ARG A 166 -9.34 0.41 0.21
C ARG A 166 -8.30 1.54 0.27
N ALA A 167 -7.06 1.21 0.60
CA ALA A 167 -5.96 2.16 0.52
C ALA A 167 -5.91 2.80 -0.87
N LYS A 168 -5.72 4.12 -0.94
CA LYS A 168 -5.65 4.84 -2.23
C LYS A 168 -4.25 4.73 -2.83
N PRO A 169 -4.12 4.55 -4.16
CA PRO A 169 -2.84 4.32 -4.81
C PRO A 169 -1.77 5.38 -4.53
N HIS A 170 -2.15 6.65 -4.38
CA HIS A 170 -1.18 7.72 -4.11
C HIS A 170 -0.47 7.60 -2.75
N PHE A 171 -1.14 7.10 -1.72
CA PHE A 171 -0.50 6.82 -0.43
C PHE A 171 0.47 5.65 -0.55
N VAL A 172 0.07 4.60 -1.27
CA VAL A 172 0.90 3.42 -1.54
C VAL A 172 2.15 3.80 -2.34
N ILE A 173 2.00 4.67 -3.34
CA ILE A 173 3.12 5.17 -4.16
C ILE A 173 4.09 5.98 -3.29
N CYS A 174 3.59 6.85 -2.41
CA CYS A 174 4.45 7.62 -1.50
C CYS A 174 5.22 6.72 -0.52
N ASP A 175 4.57 5.74 0.11
CA ASP A 175 5.24 4.75 0.97
C ASP A 175 6.33 3.98 0.18
N SER A 176 5.96 3.48 -1.00
CA SER A 176 6.88 2.73 -1.86
C SER A 176 8.09 3.56 -2.29
N ALA A 177 7.87 4.81 -2.66
CA ALA A 177 8.94 5.72 -3.06
C ALA A 177 9.92 5.97 -1.90
N ALA A 178 9.42 6.17 -0.68
CA ALA A 178 10.25 6.34 0.50
C ALA A 178 11.11 5.10 0.78
N LYS A 179 10.52 3.90 0.69
CA LYS A 179 11.22 2.63 0.89
C LYS A 179 12.30 2.37 -0.16
N LEU A 180 11.98 2.60 -1.44
CA LEU A 180 12.94 2.47 -2.54
C LEU A 180 14.09 3.47 -2.45
N PHE A 181 13.78 4.70 -2.02
CA PHE A 181 14.81 5.72 -1.78
C PHE A 181 15.75 5.27 -0.66
N HIS A 182 15.21 4.78 0.45
CA HIS A 182 16.01 4.27 1.57
C HIS A 182 16.92 3.11 1.14
N GLU A 183 16.38 2.12 0.43
CA GLU A 183 17.14 1.00 -0.19
C GLU A 183 18.29 1.47 -1.08
N THR A 184 18.08 2.56 -1.84
CA THR A 184 19.10 3.12 -2.72
C THR A 184 20.19 3.83 -1.92
N THR A 185 19.82 4.55 -0.85
CA THR A 185 20.77 5.27 0.01
C THR A 185 21.53 4.37 0.98
N SER A 186 20.96 3.22 1.36
CA SER A 186 21.59 2.24 2.25
C SER A 186 22.36 1.15 1.51
N GLY A 187 22.49 1.26 0.17
CA GLY A 187 23.42 0.45 -0.62
C GLY A 187 24.87 0.61 -0.11
N PRO A 188 25.76 -0.36 -0.40
CA PRO A 188 27.14 -0.26 0.06
C PRO A 188 27.74 1.04 -0.46
N SER A 189 28.31 1.82 0.45
CA SER A 189 29.10 3.03 0.17
C SER A 189 30.27 2.67 -0.76
N GLY A 190 29.98 2.54 -2.06
CA GLY A 190 30.93 2.28 -3.14
C GLY A 190 31.60 3.55 -3.66
N LEU A 191 31.69 4.60 -2.83
CA LEU A 191 32.59 5.73 -3.04
C LEU A 191 33.70 5.67 -1.99
N ALA A 192 34.39 4.54 -1.95
CA ALA A 192 35.79 4.54 -1.58
C ALA A 192 36.56 5.10 -2.79
N ARG A 193 36.98 6.36 -2.67
CA ARG A 193 38.18 6.97 -3.27
C ARG A 193 38.71 6.31 -4.56
N MET A 194 38.60 7.04 -5.66
CA MET A 194 39.67 7.15 -6.65
C MET A 194 39.93 8.63 -6.91
#